data_AF-D6MY27-F1
#
_entry.id   AF-D6MY27-F1
#
_cell.length_a   1.000
_cell.length_b   1.000
_cell.length_c   1.000
_cell.angle_alpha   90.00
_cell.angle_beta   90.00
_cell.angle_gamma   90.00
#
_symmetry.space_group_name_H-M   'P 1'
#
loop_
_entity.id
_entity.type
_entity.pdbx_description
1 polymer ?
#
loop_
_entity_poly.entity_id
_entity_poly.type
_entity_poly.pdbx_seq_one_letter_code
_entity_poly.pdbx_strand_id
1 'polypeptide(L)'
;MRPKSLAQLVLFVVITAFWLKIAWPIMTKEAAVIGAVGGLTLHWAFTNKGSRAVALIEPGTSGWRVMMYDMMLVSFLAALAQHAGNVSALLDALKNSVQNSALLLALVGGIGIDYSVGG
;
A
#
# COMPACT_ATOMS: atom_id res chain seq x y z
N MET A 1 14.53 7.31 -12.36
CA MET A 1 13.66 6.12 -12.46
C MET A 1 13.24 5.95 -13.91
N ARG A 2 13.40 4.75 -14.51
CA ARG A 2 13.03 4.51 -15.92
C ARG A 2 11.51 4.57 -16.11
N PRO A 3 11.03 4.98 -17.30
CA PRO A 3 9.59 5.14 -17.53
C PRO A 3 8.86 3.78 -17.52
N LYS A 4 7.69 3.83 -16.89
CA LYS A 4 6.52 2.95 -16.95
C LYS A 4 6.68 1.68 -17.82
N SER A 5 6.85 0.53 -17.17
CA SER A 5 6.34 -0.72 -17.76
C SER A 5 4.82 -0.63 -17.77
N LEU A 6 4.19 -0.70 -18.95
CA LEU A 6 2.72 -0.72 -19.08
C LEU A 6 2.10 -1.80 -18.18
N ALA A 7 2.78 -2.95 -18.04
CA ALA A 7 2.36 -4.03 -17.16
C ALA A 7 2.31 -3.61 -15.69
N GLN A 8 3.27 -2.81 -15.20
CA GLN A 8 3.25 -2.30 -13.82
C GLN A 8 2.11 -1.32 -13.59
N LEU A 9 1.81 -0.47 -14.58
CA LEU A 9 0.69 0.45 -14.47
C LEU A 9 -0.65 -0.30 -14.46
N VAL A 10 -0.80 -1.33 -15.30
CA VAL A 10 -1.96 -2.21 -15.28
C VAL A 10 -2.08 -2.92 -13.94
N LEU A 11 -0.98 -3.47 -13.42
CA LEU A 11 -0.94 -4.12 -12.10
C LEU A 11 -1.40 -3.15 -11.00
N PHE A 12 -0.91 -1.91 -11.02
CA PHE A 12 -1.31 -0.88 -10.07
C PHE A 12 -2.81 -0.60 -10.12
N VAL A 13 -3.37 -0.40 -11.31
CA VAL A 13 -4.82 -0.18 -11.47
C VAL A 13 -5.62 -1.36 -10.93
N VAL A 14 -5.18 -2.60 -11.20
CA VAL A 14 -5.85 -3.82 -10.71
C VAL A 14 -5.78 -3.91 -9.19
N ILE A 15 -4.61 -3.67 -8.59
CA ILE A 15 -4.43 -3.70 -7.12
C ILE A 15 -5.25 -2.60 -6.47
N THR A 16 -5.25 -1.37 -7.02
CA THR A 16 -6.06 -0.26 -6.49
C THR A 16 -7.56 -0.57 -6.60
N ALA A 17 -8.03 -1.12 -7.71
CA ALA A 17 -9.44 -1.53 -7.85
C ALA A 17 -9.81 -2.63 -6.84
N PHE A 18 -8.91 -3.59 -6.61
CA PHE A 18 -9.11 -4.64 -5.61
C PHE A 18 -9.12 -4.07 -4.18
N TRP A 19 -8.23 -3.14 -3.88
CA TRP A 19 -8.21 -2.42 -2.61
C TRP A 19 -9.51 -1.65 -2.37
N LEU A 20 -10.00 -0.92 -3.37
CA LEU A 20 -11.27 -0.20 -3.30
C LEU A 20 -12.45 -1.14 -3.05
N LYS A 21 -12.40 -2.37 -3.57
CA LYS A 21 -13.46 -3.36 -3.36
C LYS A 21 -13.45 -3.96 -1.95
N ILE A 22 -12.28 -4.21 -1.37
CA ILE A 22 -12.14 -4.98 -0.12
C ILE A 22 -11.91 -4.08 1.09
N ALA A 23 -11.01 -3.10 1.00
CA ALA A 23 -10.63 -2.26 2.13
C ALA A 23 -11.52 -1.02 2.30
N TRP A 24 -12.01 -0.42 1.21
CA TRP A 24 -12.83 0.79 1.29
C TRP A 24 -14.12 0.63 2.12
N PRO A 25 -14.88 -0.49 2.04
CA PRO A 25 -16.12 -0.64 2.82
C PRO A 25 -15.92 -0.60 4.34
N ILE A 26 -14.72 -0.93 4.82
CA ILE A 26 -14.37 -0.93 6.25
C ILE A 26 -13.52 0.29 6.63
N MET A 27 -13.26 1.21 5.69
CA MET A 27 -12.34 2.33 5.90
C MET A 27 -12.98 3.41 6.76
N THR A 28 -12.32 3.73 7.87
CA THR A 28 -12.66 4.89 8.70
C THR A 28 -11.83 6.10 8.29
N LYS A 29 -12.24 7.31 8.71
CA LYS A 29 -11.48 8.54 8.44
C LYS A 29 -10.12 8.49 9.13
N GLU A 30 -10.09 7.95 10.34
CA GLU A 30 -8.90 7.79 11.17
C GLU A 30 -7.93 6.82 10.51
N ALA A 31 -8.40 5.67 10.02
CA ALA A 31 -7.57 4.71 9.31
C ALA A 31 -6.98 5.29 8.02
N ALA A 32 -7.74 6.10 7.28
CA ALA A 32 -7.24 6.78 6.08
C ALA A 32 -6.14 7.82 6.41
N VAL A 33 -6.30 8.58 7.50
CA VAL A 33 -5.27 9.53 7.97
C VAL A 33 -4.02 8.81 8.45
N ILE A 34 -4.19 7.76 9.25
CA ILE A 34 -3.08 6.88 9.70
C ILE A 34 -2.37 6.29 8.49
N GLY A 35 -3.13 5.86 7.49
CA GLY A 35 -2.62 5.36 6.23
C GLY A 35 -1.82 6.36 5.43
N ALA A 36 -2.31 7.59 5.30
CA ALA A 36 -1.59 8.66 4.59
C ALA A 36 -0.28 9.01 5.30
N VAL A 37 -0.32 9.30 6.60
CA VAL A 37 0.87 9.71 7.37
C VAL A 37 1.85 8.54 7.55
N GLY A 38 1.33 7.38 7.95
CA GLY A 38 2.13 6.18 8.17
C GLY A 38 2.69 5.62 6.87
N GLY A 39 1.91 5.64 5.78
CA GLY A 39 2.38 5.25 4.45
C GLY A 39 3.49 6.15 3.91
N LEU A 40 3.36 7.47 4.06
CA LEU A 40 4.45 8.41 3.71
C LEU A 40 5.71 8.15 4.55
N THR A 41 5.53 7.90 5.85
CA THR A 41 6.63 7.62 6.77
C THR A 41 7.33 6.31 6.39
N LEU A 42 6.56 5.25 6.09
CA LEU A 42 7.04 3.97 5.62
C LEU A 42 7.81 4.13 4.31
N HIS A 43 7.20 4.82 3.35
CA HIS A 43 7.80 5.08 2.06
C HIS A 43 9.14 5.80 2.20
N TRP A 44 9.19 6.85 3.01
CA TRP A 44 10.41 7.60 3.28
C TRP A 44 11.49 6.73 3.95
N ALA A 45 11.11 5.93 4.96
CA ALA A 45 12.05 5.09 5.70
C ALA A 45 12.70 4.01 4.83
N PHE A 46 11.92 3.37 3.96
CA PHE A 46 12.40 2.22 3.16
C PHE A 46 12.96 2.62 1.80
N THR A 47 12.36 3.62 1.16
CA THR A 47 12.67 3.99 -0.23
C THR A 47 13.68 5.12 -0.33
N ASN A 48 13.75 5.98 0.70
CA ASN A 48 14.52 7.22 0.60
C ASN A 48 15.86 7.22 1.35
N LYS A 49 16.36 6.04 1.80
CA LYS A 49 17.66 5.74 2.49
C LYS A 49 18.74 6.86 2.53
N GLY A 50 18.45 8.00 3.15
CA GLY A 50 19.37 9.15 3.25
C GLY A 50 19.48 10.07 2.03
N SER A 51 18.77 9.84 0.91
CA SER A 51 18.73 10.79 -0.20
C SER A 51 17.74 11.92 0.10
N ARG A 52 18.20 13.17 0.09
CA ARG A 52 17.32 14.34 0.25
C ARG A 52 16.36 14.55 -0.93
N ALA A 53 16.43 13.70 -1.96
CA ALA A 53 15.55 13.73 -3.12
C ALA A 53 14.19 13.07 -2.85
N VAL A 54 13.51 13.46 -1.76
CA VAL A 54 12.04 13.32 -1.62
C VAL A 54 11.32 13.89 -2.87
N ALA A 55 12.01 14.77 -3.60
CA ALA A 55 11.51 15.73 -4.57
C ALA A 55 11.10 15.21 -5.97
N LEU A 56 11.12 13.91 -6.28
CA LEU A 56 10.73 13.43 -7.63
C LEU A 56 9.81 12.20 -7.60
N ILE A 57 8.80 12.22 -6.72
CA ILE A 57 7.68 11.27 -6.76
C ILE A 57 6.63 11.80 -7.74
N GLU A 58 6.93 11.72 -9.05
CA GLU A 58 6.00 12.17 -10.09
C GLU A 58 4.85 11.18 -10.29
N PRO A 59 3.60 11.65 -10.51
CA PRO A 59 2.45 10.78 -10.74
C PRO A 59 2.70 9.73 -11.84
N GLY A 60 2.40 8.48 -11.51
CA GLY A 60 2.54 7.35 -12.42
C GLY A 60 3.97 6.82 -12.59
N THR A 61 4.97 7.36 -11.89
CA THR A 61 6.30 6.73 -11.76
C THR A 61 6.23 5.53 -10.80
N SER A 62 7.26 4.67 -10.81
CA SER A 62 7.33 3.55 -9.85
C SER A 62 7.39 4.04 -8.40
N GLY A 63 8.15 5.10 -8.11
CA GLY A 63 8.22 5.68 -6.77
C GLY A 63 6.86 6.15 -6.27
N TRP A 64 6.09 6.82 -7.14
CA TRP A 64 4.73 7.22 -6.81
C TRP A 64 3.81 6.03 -6.53
N ARG A 65 3.88 4.98 -7.35
CA ARG A 65 3.05 3.78 -7.14
C ARG A 65 3.42 3.04 -5.85
N VAL A 66 4.72 2.93 -5.53
CA VAL A 66 5.18 2.37 -4.25
C VAL A 66 4.63 3.18 -3.08
N MET A 67 4.74 4.52 -3.11
CA MET A 67 4.17 5.39 -2.09
C MET A 67 2.66 5.17 -1.92
N MET A 68 1.93 5.03 -3.03
CA MET A 68 0.49 4.74 -3.00
C MET A 68 0.20 3.35 -2.40
N TYR A 69 0.98 2.32 -2.71
CA TYR A 69 0.86 1.01 -2.06
C TYR A 69 1.15 1.07 -0.57
N ASP A 70 2.17 1.81 -0.14
CA ASP A 70 2.50 2.00 1.27
C ASP A 70 1.33 2.63 2.03
N MET A 71 0.72 3.68 1.47
CA MET A 71 -0.49 4.31 2.03
C MET A 71 -1.68 3.35 2.07
N MET A 72 -1.94 2.63 0.97
CA MET A 72 -3.03 1.66 0.89
C MET A 72 -2.86 0.52 1.90
N LEU A 73 -1.63 0.04 2.08
CA LEU A 73 -1.27 -1.02 3.02
C LEU A 73 -1.50 -0.56 4.46
N VAL A 74 -0.95 0.59 4.86
CA VAL A 74 -1.11 1.09 6.23
C VAL A 74 -2.58 1.42 6.52
N SER A 75 -3.29 2.02 5.57
CA SER A 75 -4.73 2.30 5.70
C SER A 75 -5.52 1.01 5.93
N PHE A 76 -5.25 -0.02 5.14
CA PHE A 76 -5.94 -1.31 5.22
C PHE A 76 -5.69 -2.02 6.55
N LEU A 77 -4.43 -2.07 7.00
CA LEU A 77 -4.08 -2.67 8.28
C LEU A 77 -4.68 -1.90 9.46
N ALA A 78 -4.69 -0.57 9.40
CA ALA A 78 -5.31 0.26 10.42
C ALA A 78 -6.84 0.05 10.47
N ALA A 79 -7.51 0.05 9.32
CA ALA A 79 -8.95 -0.20 9.22
C ALA A 79 -9.32 -1.60 9.75
N LEU A 80 -8.56 -2.63 9.36
CA LEU A 80 -8.76 -3.97 9.89
C LEU A 80 -8.52 -4.05 11.39
N ALA A 81 -7.47 -3.42 11.91
CA ALA A 81 -7.18 -3.45 13.35
C ALA A 81 -8.29 -2.77 14.16
N GLN A 82 -8.81 -1.64 13.67
CA GLN A 82 -9.94 -0.94 14.28
C GLN A 82 -11.22 -1.78 14.23
N HIS A 83 -11.49 -2.44 13.10
CA HIS A 83 -12.66 -3.30 12.94
C HIS A 83 -12.56 -4.59 13.78
N ALA A 84 -11.34 -5.11 13.99
CA ALA A 84 -11.09 -6.34 14.75
C ALA A 84 -11.03 -6.10 16.27
N GLY A 85 -10.82 -4.86 16.73
CA GLY A 85 -10.82 -4.48 18.14
C GLY A 85 -9.54 -4.80 18.92
N ASN A 86 -8.66 -5.69 18.44
CA ASN A 86 -7.30 -5.90 18.96
C ASN A 86 -6.34 -6.50 17.92
N VAL A 87 -5.04 -6.53 18.23
CA VAL A 87 -3.98 -7.00 17.31
C VAL A 87 -4.01 -8.52 17.06
N SER A 88 -4.44 -9.33 18.03
CA SER A 88 -4.58 -10.78 17.82
C SER A 88 -5.69 -11.07 16.80
N ALA A 89 -6.81 -10.35 16.92
CA ALA A 89 -7.95 -10.44 16.02
C ALA A 89 -7.64 -9.89 14.62
N LEU A 90 -6.63 -9.03 14.45
CA LEU A 90 -6.13 -8.61 13.13
C LEU A 90 -5.54 -9.81 12.36
N LEU A 91 -4.72 -10.62 13.03
CA LEU A 91 -4.15 -11.82 12.41
C LEU A 91 -5.26 -12.81 12.03
N ASP A 92 -6.28 -12.94 12.86
CA ASP A 92 -7.43 -13.80 12.56
C ASP A 92 -8.27 -13.23 11.41
N ALA A 93 -8.48 -11.91 11.35
CA ALA A 93 -9.17 -11.24 10.25
C ALA A 93 -8.44 -11.37 8.90
N LEU A 94 -7.11 -11.46 8.93
CA LEU A 94 -6.29 -11.76 7.75
C LEU A 94 -6.38 -13.25 7.39
N LYS A 95 -6.17 -14.16 8.35
CA LYS A 95 -6.16 -15.62 8.13
C LYS A 95 -7.51 -16.17 7.69
N ASN A 96 -8.60 -15.68 8.26
CA ASN A 96 -9.95 -16.21 8.05
C ASN A 96 -10.66 -15.59 6.84
N SER A 97 -10.05 -14.59 6.18
CA SER A 97 -10.57 -13.99 4.96
C SER A 97 -9.55 -14.10 3.83
N VAL A 98 -9.87 -14.97 2.87
CA VAL A 98 -9.07 -15.12 1.63
C VAL A 98 -8.93 -13.79 0.91
N GLN A 99 -9.96 -12.94 0.93
CA GLN A 99 -9.93 -11.62 0.29
C GLN A 99 -8.95 -10.67 0.99
N ASN A 100 -8.92 -10.67 2.33
CA ASN A 100 -8.00 -9.83 3.09
C ASN A 100 -6.55 -10.29 2.92
N SER A 101 -6.31 -11.61 2.98
CA SER A 101 -5.00 -12.20 2.71
C SER A 101 -4.52 -11.92 1.29
N ALA A 102 -5.40 -12.09 0.29
CA ALA A 102 -5.08 -11.80 -1.09
C ALA A 102 -4.75 -10.32 -1.30
N LEU A 103 -5.49 -9.40 -0.68
CA LEU A 103 -5.21 -7.97 -0.78
C LEU A 103 -3.86 -7.63 -0.11
N LEU A 104 -3.58 -8.20 1.06
CA LEU A 104 -2.29 -8.01 1.73
C LEU A 104 -1.12 -8.45 0.83
N LEU A 105 -1.21 -9.65 0.27
CA LEU A 105 -0.19 -10.18 -0.63
C LEU A 105 -0.08 -9.37 -1.92
N ALA A 106 -1.20 -8.89 -2.47
CA ALA A 106 -1.21 -8.05 -3.67
C ALA A 106 -0.50 -6.71 -3.42
N LEU A 107 -0.74 -6.06 -2.27
CA LEU A 107 -0.08 -4.80 -1.91
C LEU A 107 1.43 -5.00 -1.69
N VAL A 108 1.82 -6.00 -0.91
CA VAL A 108 3.25 -6.30 -0.66
C VAL A 108 3.96 -6.71 -1.95
N GLY A 109 3.31 -7.51 -2.79
CA GLY A 109 3.81 -7.88 -4.12
C GLY A 109 3.94 -6.68 -5.06
N GLY A 110 2.95 -5.78 -5.08
CA GLY A 110 2.99 -4.54 -5.85
C GLY A 110 4.16 -3.64 -5.45
N ILE A 111 4.40 -3.48 -4.14
CA ILE A 111 5.57 -2.77 -3.61
C ILE A 111 6.86 -3.42 -4.14
N GLY A 112 7.03 -4.73 -3.99
CA GLY A 112 8.24 -5.42 -4.43
C GLY A 112 8.50 -5.31 -5.94
N ILE A 113 7.45 -5.43 -6.77
CA ILE A 113 7.56 -5.33 -8.23
C ILE A 113 7.94 -3.91 -8.66
N ASP A 114 7.29 -2.89 -8.11
CA ASP A 114 7.58 -1.51 -8.49
C ASP A 114 8.91 -1.01 -7.92
N TYR A 115 9.35 -1.55 -6.77
CA TYR A 115 10.65 -1.25 -6.19
C TYR A 115 11.81 -1.88 -6.97
N SER A 116 11.69 -3.15 -7.36
CA SER A 116 12.77 -3.91 -8.02
C SER A 116 13.12 -3.42 -9.44
N VAL A 117 12.20 -2.75 -10.12
CA VAL A 117 12.41 -2.19 -11.49
C VAL A 117 12.92 -0.75 -11.44
N GLY A 118 12.93 -0.13 -10.25
CA GLY A 118 13.32 1.27 -10.03
C GLY A 118 14.65 1.50 -9.33
N GLY A 119 15.35 0.44 -8.91
CA GLY A 119 16.70 0.46 -8.34
C GLY A 119 17.81 0.44 -9.38
#